data_AF-A0A2J7QL55-F1
#
_entry.id   AF-A0A2J7QL55-F1
#
_cell.length_a   1.000
_cell.length_b   1.000
_cell.length_c   1.000
_cell.angle_alpha   90.00
_cell.angle_beta   90.00
_cell.angle_gamma   90.00
#
_symmetry.space_group_name_H-M   'P 1'
#
loop_
_entity.id
_entity.type
_entity.pdbx_description
1 polymer ?
#
loop_
_entity_poly.entity_id
_entity_poly.type
_entity_poly.pdbx_seq_one_letter_code
_entity_poly.pdbx_strand_id
1 'polypeptide(L)'
;MEDIPSTDSGDVTTSGAVATTNHNLLTPEELQKHGIHQSCGPLHPSYNTYDARERSFESWPRSLKQKLDKLSEASFYYTGKEDQTVCFHCGGGLKDWEETDDPWVEHAVWFPKCIHVVLIKGWTFIEECRQLKEARMPVQDAKDLLDVQKAHASSSSGQCKVETPASASATQENISEEKVIDDAPVCQICFMEERGVVFLRCGHLVACVK
;
A
#
# COMPACT_ATOMS: atom_id res chain seq x y z
N MET A 1 33.36 -16.38 -66.87
CA MET A 1 34.79 -16.54 -67.22
C MET A 1 35.32 -15.12 -67.35
N GLU A 2 35.93 -14.52 -66.34
CA GLU A 2 36.78 -15.15 -65.32
C GLU A 2 36.50 -14.65 -63.91
N ASP A 3 36.76 -15.58 -63.00
CA ASP A 3 36.59 -15.58 -61.56
C ASP A 3 37.92 -15.23 -60.85
N ILE A 4 37.83 -14.54 -59.69
CA ILE A 4 38.65 -14.72 -58.45
C ILE A 4 40.12 -14.16 -58.47
N PRO A 5 40.62 -13.46 -57.41
CA PRO A 5 40.71 -14.04 -56.07
C PRO A 5 40.44 -13.21 -54.82
N SER A 6 40.00 -14.00 -53.82
CA SER A 6 39.96 -13.76 -52.38
C SER A 6 41.28 -13.27 -51.78
N THR A 7 41.16 -12.38 -50.80
CA THR A 7 42.10 -12.31 -49.67
C THR A 7 41.30 -12.31 -48.38
N ASP A 8 41.55 -13.34 -47.60
CA ASP A 8 41.17 -13.58 -46.22
C ASP A 8 42.13 -12.85 -45.23
N SER A 9 41.73 -12.83 -43.96
CA SER A 9 42.51 -12.58 -42.74
C SER A 9 42.52 -11.15 -42.17
N GLY A 10 41.78 -10.98 -41.07
CA GLY A 10 41.82 -9.82 -40.18
C GLY A 10 40.91 -10.00 -38.96
N ASP A 11 41.45 -10.73 -37.98
CA ASP A 11 40.86 -11.19 -36.71
C ASP A 11 40.43 -10.06 -35.73
N VAL A 12 39.44 -10.43 -34.90
CA VAL A 12 39.07 -9.95 -33.55
C VAL A 12 39.44 -8.50 -33.15
N THR A 13 38.40 -7.73 -32.84
CA THR A 13 38.27 -7.15 -31.49
C THR A 13 36.80 -7.08 -31.09
N THR A 14 36.44 -7.97 -30.16
CA THR A 14 35.27 -7.89 -29.30
C THR A 14 35.27 -6.54 -28.59
N SER A 15 34.39 -5.61 -28.98
CA SER A 15 34.18 -4.38 -28.21
C SER A 15 33.40 -4.75 -26.96
N GLY A 16 34.13 -5.14 -25.91
CA GLY A 16 33.59 -5.33 -24.58
C GLY A 16 32.93 -4.03 -24.13
N ALA A 17 31.64 -4.10 -23.82
CA ALA A 17 30.99 -3.09 -23.02
C ALA A 17 31.73 -3.05 -21.68
N VAL A 18 32.59 -2.05 -21.49
CA VAL A 18 33.20 -1.77 -20.20
C VAL A 18 32.05 -1.31 -19.30
N ALA A 19 31.54 -2.24 -18.51
CA ALA A 19 30.71 -1.91 -17.37
C ALA A 19 31.59 -1.08 -16.43
N THR A 20 31.46 0.24 -16.47
CA THR A 20 31.92 1.12 -15.40
C THR A 20 31.09 0.78 -14.17
N THR A 21 31.53 -0.20 -13.40
CA THR A 21 31.06 -0.41 -12.04
C THR A 21 31.59 0.74 -11.20
N ASN A 22 30.78 1.79 -11.09
CA ASN A 22 30.98 2.78 -10.04
C ASN A 22 30.77 2.06 -8.69
N HIS A 23 31.86 1.70 -8.03
CA HIS A 23 31.88 0.99 -6.75
C HIS A 23 31.31 1.78 -5.56
N ASN A 24 30.76 2.98 -5.80
CA ASN A 24 30.21 3.88 -4.79
C ASN A 24 28.66 3.95 -4.81
N LEU A 25 27.99 3.10 -5.59
CA LEU A 25 26.53 3.04 -5.57
C LEU A 25 26.10 2.01 -4.52
N LEU A 26 25.38 2.48 -3.49
CA LEU A 26 24.69 1.61 -2.53
C LEU A 26 23.77 0.66 -3.29
N THR A 27 23.78 -0.60 -2.89
CA THR A 27 22.85 -1.61 -3.40
C THR A 27 21.41 -1.23 -3.04
N PRO A 28 20.40 -1.70 -3.81
CA PRO A 28 18.99 -1.52 -3.45
C PRO A 28 18.65 -1.94 -2.01
N GLU A 29 19.30 -2.98 -1.50
CA GLU A 29 19.12 -3.48 -0.12
C GLU A 29 19.70 -2.50 0.92
N GLU A 30 20.84 -1.88 0.64
CA GLU A 30 21.42 -0.86 1.52
C GLU A 30 20.59 0.42 1.52
N LEU A 31 20.06 0.83 0.37
CA LEU A 31 19.12 1.95 0.28
C LEU A 31 17.85 1.71 1.11
N GLN A 32 17.34 0.47 1.09
CA GLN A 32 16.16 0.09 1.88
C GLN A 32 16.40 0.21 3.39
N LYS A 33 17.61 -0.12 3.87
CA LYS A 33 18.00 0.06 5.30
C LYS A 33 17.97 1.52 5.74
N HIS A 34 18.17 2.44 4.81
CA HIS A 34 18.09 3.88 5.04
C HIS A 34 16.69 4.46 4.75
N GLY A 35 15.67 3.60 4.58
CA GLY A 35 14.30 4.02 4.30
C GLY A 35 14.08 4.51 2.86
N ILE A 36 15.07 4.36 1.98
CA ILE A 36 14.99 4.73 0.57
C ILE A 36 14.45 3.52 -0.19
N HIS A 37 13.12 3.46 -0.37
CA HIS A 37 12.52 2.47 -1.24
C HIS A 37 12.73 2.85 -2.71
N GLN A 38 13.30 1.93 -3.48
CA GLN A 38 13.41 2.06 -4.92
C GLN A 38 11.99 2.10 -5.50
N SER A 39 11.60 3.25 -6.04
CA SER A 39 10.27 3.40 -6.63
C SER A 39 10.27 2.74 -8.00
N CYS A 40 9.49 1.66 -8.12
CA CYS A 40 9.14 1.14 -9.45
C CYS A 40 8.20 2.15 -10.11
N GLY A 41 8.39 2.41 -11.41
CA GLY A 41 7.48 3.24 -12.17
C GLY A 41 6.06 2.64 -12.23
N PRO A 42 5.06 3.39 -12.70
CA PRO A 42 3.72 2.85 -12.84
C PRO A 42 3.71 1.65 -13.79
N LEU A 43 3.01 0.57 -13.40
CA LEU A 43 2.90 -0.62 -14.23
C LEU A 43 2.19 -0.35 -15.57
N HIS A 44 1.26 0.60 -15.59
CA HIS A 44 0.54 1.05 -16.77
C HIS A 44 0.74 2.55 -17.01
N PRO A 45 1.87 2.96 -17.63
CA PRO A 45 2.20 4.38 -17.84
C PRO A 45 1.16 5.15 -18.67
N SER A 46 0.45 4.49 -19.59
CA SER A 46 -0.59 5.10 -20.43
C SER A 46 -1.78 5.66 -19.64
N TYR A 47 -1.94 5.24 -18.38
CA TYR A 47 -3.03 5.63 -17.49
C TYR A 47 -2.55 6.46 -16.27
N ASN A 48 -1.33 7.03 -16.35
CA ASN A 48 -0.75 7.79 -15.24
C ASN A 48 -1.44 9.14 -14.98
N THR A 49 -2.06 9.74 -16.01
CA THR A 49 -2.87 10.96 -15.87
C THR A 49 -4.30 10.63 -15.49
N TYR A 50 -4.94 11.51 -14.72
CA TYR A 50 -6.36 11.41 -14.39
C TYR A 50 -7.24 11.30 -15.64
N ASP A 51 -7.08 12.21 -16.61
CA ASP A 51 -7.91 12.25 -17.82
C ASP A 51 -7.83 10.96 -18.65
N ALA A 52 -6.67 10.31 -18.70
CA ALA A 52 -6.53 9.03 -19.40
C ALA A 52 -7.34 7.92 -18.71
N ARG A 53 -7.46 7.95 -17.39
CA ARG A 53 -8.29 7.01 -16.63
C ARG A 53 -9.76 7.33 -16.80
N GLU A 54 -10.15 8.59 -16.69
CA GLU A 54 -11.54 9.01 -16.91
C GLU A 54 -12.05 8.60 -18.30
N ARG A 55 -11.27 8.86 -19.35
CA ARG A 55 -11.60 8.44 -20.72
C ARG A 55 -11.76 6.93 -20.89
N SER A 56 -11.06 6.12 -20.10
CA SER A 56 -11.22 4.65 -20.19
C SER A 56 -12.64 4.19 -19.85
N PHE A 57 -13.39 4.99 -19.09
CA PHE A 57 -14.76 4.68 -18.68
C PHE A 57 -15.82 5.07 -19.72
N GLU A 58 -15.43 5.53 -20.92
CA GLU A 58 -16.39 5.89 -21.98
C GLU A 58 -17.35 4.73 -22.35
N SER A 59 -16.84 3.49 -22.32
CA SER A 59 -17.61 2.28 -22.57
C SER A 59 -18.14 1.59 -21.30
N TRP A 60 -18.16 2.28 -20.15
CA TRP A 60 -18.62 1.70 -18.89
C TRP A 60 -20.13 1.36 -18.94
N PRO A 61 -20.56 0.17 -18.47
CA PRO A 61 -21.96 -0.23 -18.49
C PRO A 61 -22.87 0.74 -17.73
N ARG A 62 -23.88 1.31 -18.39
CA ARG A 62 -24.81 2.29 -17.78
C ARG A 62 -25.65 1.75 -16.62
N SER A 63 -25.77 0.42 -16.50
CA SER A 63 -26.47 -0.24 -15.40
C SER A 63 -25.71 -0.16 -14.07
N LEU A 64 -24.40 0.06 -14.13
CA LEU A 64 -23.53 0.20 -12.98
C LEU A 64 -23.58 1.65 -12.49
N LYS A 65 -23.69 1.83 -11.18
CA LYS A 65 -23.94 3.15 -10.56
C LYS A 65 -22.70 3.81 -9.98
N GLN A 66 -21.55 3.16 -10.07
CA GLN A 66 -20.30 3.67 -9.54
C GLN A 66 -19.97 5.05 -10.13
N LYS A 67 -19.43 5.93 -9.28
CA LYS A 67 -18.95 7.25 -9.70
C LYS A 67 -17.58 7.09 -10.35
N LEU A 68 -17.54 7.18 -11.68
CA LEU A 68 -16.35 6.97 -12.51
C LEU A 68 -15.21 7.94 -12.14
N ASP A 69 -15.57 9.16 -11.73
CA ASP A 69 -14.62 10.16 -11.22
C ASP A 69 -13.88 9.65 -9.98
N LYS A 70 -14.58 8.97 -9.07
CA LYS A 70 -14.00 8.44 -7.82
C LYS A 70 -13.09 7.26 -8.08
N LEU A 71 -13.45 6.39 -9.03
CA LEU A 71 -12.57 5.32 -9.50
C LEU A 71 -11.29 5.90 -10.12
N SER A 72 -11.44 6.90 -10.99
CA SER A 72 -10.32 7.58 -11.64
C SER A 72 -9.42 8.33 -10.64
N GLU A 73 -9.99 9.00 -9.64
CA GLU A 73 -9.25 9.63 -8.54
C GLU A 73 -8.45 8.58 -7.75
N ALA A 74 -9.04 7.43 -7.44
CA ALA A 74 -8.39 6.32 -6.74
C ALA A 74 -7.45 5.47 -7.61
N SER A 75 -7.02 6.02 -8.75
CA SER A 75 -6.03 5.42 -9.67
C SER A 75 -6.49 4.26 -10.52
N PHE A 76 -7.79 3.98 -10.56
CA PHE A 76 -8.35 2.92 -11.39
C PHE A 76 -8.69 3.41 -12.80
N TYR A 77 -8.42 2.56 -13.78
CA TYR A 77 -8.92 2.69 -15.15
C TYR A 77 -9.77 1.45 -15.49
N TYR A 78 -10.70 1.62 -16.43
CA TYR A 78 -11.55 0.53 -16.89
C TYR A 78 -10.83 -0.36 -17.88
N THR A 79 -10.99 -1.67 -17.71
CA THR A 79 -10.42 -2.68 -18.61
C THR A 79 -11.22 -2.90 -19.89
N GLY A 80 -12.45 -2.35 -19.98
CA GLY A 80 -13.37 -2.60 -21.09
C GLY A 80 -14.27 -3.82 -20.90
N LYS A 81 -14.18 -4.54 -19.77
CA LYS A 81 -14.95 -5.75 -19.49
C LYS A 81 -15.70 -5.65 -18.16
N GLU A 82 -17.01 -5.92 -18.20
CA GLU A 82 -17.89 -5.93 -17.01
C GLU A 82 -17.71 -4.64 -16.18
N ASP A 83 -17.43 -4.77 -14.88
CA ASP A 83 -17.08 -3.68 -13.98
C ASP A 83 -15.60 -3.73 -13.55
N GLN A 84 -14.77 -4.43 -14.31
CA GLN A 84 -13.38 -4.71 -13.91
C GLN A 84 -12.51 -3.48 -14.12
N THR A 85 -11.86 -3.06 -13.04
CA THR A 85 -10.99 -1.89 -13.01
C THR A 85 -9.59 -2.26 -12.53
N VAL A 86 -8.57 -1.56 -13.01
CA VAL A 86 -7.16 -1.83 -12.67
C VAL A 86 -6.46 -0.56 -12.25
N CYS A 87 -5.67 -0.62 -11.18
CA CYS A 87 -4.83 0.49 -10.76
C CYS A 87 -3.67 0.69 -11.75
N PHE A 88 -3.48 1.91 -12.24
CA PHE A 88 -2.39 2.19 -13.20
C PHE A 88 -0.98 1.96 -12.62
N HIS A 89 -0.83 2.10 -11.30
CA HIS A 89 0.49 2.09 -10.66
C HIS A 89 0.89 0.69 -10.20
N CYS A 90 0.07 0.04 -9.36
CA CYS A 90 0.38 -1.28 -8.82
C CYS A 90 -0.13 -2.44 -9.69
N GLY A 91 -1.02 -2.18 -10.65
CA GLY A 91 -1.67 -3.23 -11.45
C GLY A 91 -2.75 -4.02 -10.73
N GLY A 92 -3.09 -3.66 -9.49
CA GLY A 92 -4.14 -4.33 -8.71
C GLY A 92 -5.51 -4.17 -9.37
N GLY A 93 -6.19 -5.30 -9.62
CA GLY A 93 -7.51 -5.35 -10.25
C GLY A 93 -8.63 -5.58 -9.24
N LEU A 94 -9.73 -4.83 -9.37
CA LEU A 94 -10.96 -4.95 -8.58
C LEU A 94 -12.18 -5.07 -9.50
N LYS A 95 -13.21 -5.77 -9.02
CA LYS A 95 -14.48 -6.05 -9.69
C LYS A 95 -15.57 -6.30 -8.65
N ASP A 96 -16.79 -6.54 -9.12
CA ASP A 96 -17.99 -6.72 -8.30
C ASP A 96 -18.27 -5.49 -7.39
N TRP A 97 -18.08 -4.29 -7.93
CA TRP A 97 -18.24 -3.03 -7.22
C TRP A 97 -19.69 -2.83 -6.75
N GLU A 98 -19.84 -2.46 -5.48
CA GLU A 98 -21.10 -2.05 -4.89
C GLU A 98 -21.28 -0.52 -4.96
N GLU A 99 -22.51 -0.03 -4.85
CA GLU A 99 -22.81 1.41 -4.88
C GLU A 99 -22.25 2.14 -3.64
N THR A 100 -22.03 1.40 -2.56
CA THR A 100 -21.51 1.90 -1.29
C THR A 100 -19.99 1.85 -1.15
N ASP A 101 -19.29 1.24 -2.11
CA ASP A 101 -17.85 1.09 -2.04
C ASP A 101 -17.13 2.42 -2.24
N ASP A 102 -16.12 2.66 -1.41
CA ASP A 102 -15.17 3.75 -1.62
C ASP A 102 -13.91 3.21 -2.32
N PRO A 103 -13.60 3.67 -3.54
CA PRO A 103 -12.44 3.16 -4.28
C PRO A 103 -11.10 3.32 -3.58
N TRP A 104 -10.90 4.36 -2.76
CA TRP A 104 -9.65 4.52 -2.01
C TRP A 104 -9.54 3.51 -0.87
N VAL A 105 -10.65 3.25 -0.17
CA VAL A 105 -10.72 2.26 0.89
C VAL A 105 -10.45 0.87 0.33
N GLU A 106 -11.15 0.46 -0.73
CA GLU A 106 -10.95 -0.85 -1.36
C GLU A 106 -9.50 -0.99 -1.87
N HIS A 107 -8.94 0.04 -2.48
CA HIS A 107 -7.55 0.02 -2.94
C HIS A 107 -6.55 -0.16 -1.79
N ALA A 108 -6.73 0.57 -0.69
CA ALA A 108 -5.87 0.48 0.49
C ALA A 108 -5.97 -0.88 1.20
N VAL A 109 -7.18 -1.41 1.26
CA VAL A 109 -7.46 -2.72 1.85
C VAL A 109 -6.80 -3.85 1.06
N TRP A 110 -7.02 -3.89 -0.25
CA TRP A 110 -6.61 -5.02 -1.09
C TRP A 110 -5.15 -4.92 -1.53
N PHE A 111 -4.64 -3.70 -1.71
CA PHE A 111 -3.28 -3.44 -2.17
C PHE A 111 -2.57 -2.42 -1.27
N PRO A 112 -2.35 -2.72 0.03
CA PRO A 112 -1.79 -1.77 1.01
C PRO A 112 -0.35 -1.33 0.70
N LYS A 113 0.36 -2.07 -0.16
CA LYS A 113 1.72 -1.74 -0.60
C LYS A 113 1.74 -0.92 -1.89
N CYS A 114 0.58 -0.54 -2.44
CA CYS A 114 0.52 0.31 -3.62
C CYS A 114 1.16 1.67 -3.30
N ILE A 115 2.28 1.96 -3.97
CA ILE A 115 3.03 3.21 -3.78
C ILE A 115 2.12 4.42 -4.03
N HIS A 116 1.21 4.37 -5.00
CA HIS A 116 0.30 5.48 -5.24
C HIS A 116 -0.64 5.72 -4.05
N VAL A 117 -1.18 4.67 -3.44
CA VAL A 117 -2.03 4.80 -2.24
C VAL A 117 -1.22 5.35 -1.07
N VAL A 118 -0.03 4.80 -0.83
CA VAL A 118 0.88 5.26 0.22
C VAL A 118 1.22 6.75 0.05
N LEU A 119 1.54 7.17 -1.18
CA LEU A 119 1.91 8.56 -1.47
C LEU A 119 0.75 9.56 -1.35
N ILE A 120 -0.48 9.15 -1.67
CA ILE A 120 -1.63 10.06 -1.67
C ILE A 120 -2.35 10.09 -0.33
N LYS A 121 -2.54 8.92 0.28
CA LYS A 121 -3.38 8.75 1.46
C LYS A 121 -2.57 8.53 2.74
N GLY A 122 -1.33 8.06 2.64
CA GLY A 122 -0.46 7.77 3.77
C GLY A 122 -0.72 6.42 4.42
N TRP A 123 0.22 5.99 5.26
CA TRP A 123 0.18 4.69 5.95
C TRP A 123 -0.92 4.58 7.02
N THR A 124 -1.25 5.68 7.70
CA THR A 124 -2.30 5.70 8.74
C THR A 124 -3.66 5.35 8.15
N PHE A 125 -4.02 5.98 7.03
CA PHE A 125 -5.25 5.66 6.28
C PHE A 125 -5.31 4.19 5.89
N ILE A 126 -4.21 3.63 5.39
CA ILE A 126 -4.16 2.23 4.95
C ILE A 126 -4.42 1.29 6.13
N GLU A 127 -3.80 1.55 7.26
CA GLU A 127 -3.95 0.73 8.46
C GLU A 127 -5.37 0.80 9.03
N GLU A 128 -5.95 2.01 9.13
CA GLU A 128 -7.34 2.22 9.54
C GLU A 128 -8.32 1.46 8.63
N CYS A 129 -8.15 1.54 7.32
CA CYS A 129 -9.02 0.83 6.36
C CYS A 129 -8.99 -0.69 6.54
N ARG A 130 -7.80 -1.25 6.78
CA ARG A 130 -7.64 -2.70 6.98
C ARG A 130 -8.30 -3.16 8.27
N GLN A 131 -8.09 -2.43 9.37
CA GLN A 131 -8.71 -2.75 10.66
C GLN A 131 -10.24 -2.67 10.59
N LEU A 132 -10.79 -1.65 9.91
CA LEU A 132 -12.23 -1.52 9.71
C LEU A 132 -12.83 -2.70 8.94
N LYS A 133 -12.11 -3.24 7.95
CA LYS A 133 -12.56 -4.43 7.21
C LYS A 133 -12.51 -5.69 8.07
N GLU A 134 -11.44 -5.89 8.83
CA GLU A 134 -11.32 -7.03 9.75
C GLU A 134 -12.42 -7.01 10.81
N ALA A 135 -12.75 -5.83 11.37
CA ALA A 135 -13.84 -5.67 12.33
C ALA A 135 -15.24 -5.89 11.72
N ARG A 136 -15.40 -5.68 10.41
CA ARG A 136 -16.66 -5.91 9.68
C ARG A 136 -16.82 -7.34 9.17
N MET A 137 -15.75 -8.14 9.13
CA MET A 137 -15.87 -9.53 8.75
C MET A 137 -16.68 -10.30 9.81
N PRO A 138 -17.76 -10.99 9.43
CA PRO A 138 -18.50 -11.82 10.38
C PRO A 138 -17.59 -12.95 10.87
N VAL A 139 -17.37 -13.01 12.18
CA VAL A 139 -16.72 -14.14 12.85
C VAL A 139 -17.51 -15.40 12.51
N GLN A 140 -16.95 -16.25 11.64
CA GLN A 140 -17.61 -17.49 11.20
C GLN A 140 -17.70 -18.57 12.31
N ASP A 141 -17.19 -18.32 13.52
CA ASP A 141 -17.13 -19.30 14.62
C ASP A 141 -17.94 -18.90 15.87
N ALA A 142 -19.09 -18.24 15.71
CA ALA A 142 -20.06 -18.04 16.80
C ALA A 142 -21.24 -19.02 16.73
N LYS A 143 -21.07 -20.18 16.07
CA LYS A 143 -22.13 -21.19 15.93
C LYS A 143 -21.83 -22.54 16.59
N ASP A 144 -20.72 -22.67 17.34
CA ASP A 144 -20.31 -23.94 17.98
C ASP A 144 -20.19 -23.88 19.52
N LEU A 145 -20.81 -22.88 20.16
CA LEU A 145 -20.87 -22.77 21.63
C LEU A 145 -22.28 -22.75 22.22
N LEU A 146 -23.28 -23.19 21.43
CA LEU A 146 -24.65 -23.38 21.89
C LEU A 146 -25.23 -24.72 21.41
N ASP A 147 -24.48 -25.83 21.50
CA ASP A 147 -25.09 -27.16 21.30
C ASP A 147 -24.39 -28.34 22.03
N VAL A 148 -23.85 -28.11 23.23
CA VAL A 148 -23.35 -29.18 24.13
C VAL A 148 -23.88 -29.00 25.55
N GLN A 149 -25.18 -28.73 25.73
CA GLN A 149 -25.81 -28.78 27.06
C GLN A 149 -27.20 -29.42 27.02
N LYS A 150 -27.32 -30.59 26.36
CA LYS A 150 -28.47 -31.47 26.57
C LYS A 150 -28.13 -32.95 26.47
N ALA A 151 -27.28 -33.44 27.38
CA ALA A 151 -27.36 -34.82 27.85
C ALA A 151 -26.61 -34.97 29.19
N HIS A 152 -27.20 -35.78 30.08
CA HIS A 152 -26.70 -36.24 31.38
C HIS A 152 -26.83 -35.32 32.60
N ALA A 153 -28.02 -35.41 33.19
CA ALA A 153 -28.23 -35.36 34.63
C ALA A 153 -27.39 -36.41 35.37
N SER A 154 -26.74 -36.04 36.49
CA SER A 154 -26.92 -36.63 37.84
C SER A 154 -25.86 -36.10 38.84
N SER A 155 -26.35 -35.47 39.92
CA SER A 155 -25.87 -35.40 41.33
C SER A 155 -24.36 -35.45 41.64
N SER A 156 -23.77 -34.60 42.49
CA SER A 156 -24.21 -34.30 43.87
C SER A 156 -23.37 -33.19 44.53
N SER A 157 -24.06 -32.48 45.43
CA SER A 157 -23.65 -31.96 46.76
C SER A 157 -22.29 -31.26 46.98
N GLY A 158 -22.36 -30.01 47.45
CA GLY A 158 -21.25 -29.29 48.05
C GLY A 158 -21.57 -27.80 48.28
N GLN A 159 -22.31 -27.51 49.33
CA GLN A 159 -22.70 -26.15 49.74
C GLN A 159 -21.58 -25.48 50.56
N CYS A 160 -21.36 -24.17 50.38
CA CYS A 160 -21.23 -23.19 51.48
C CYS A 160 -21.10 -21.73 50.98
N LYS A 161 -22.25 -21.03 50.98
CA LYS A 161 -22.57 -19.76 51.66
C LYS A 161 -21.61 -18.54 51.68
N VAL A 162 -22.16 -17.41 51.18
CA VAL A 162 -22.07 -15.96 51.56
C VAL A 162 -20.65 -15.32 51.53
N GLU A 163 -20.36 -14.09 51.09
CA GLU A 163 -21.00 -12.78 51.27
C GLU A 163 -20.59 -11.78 50.18
N THR A 164 -21.49 -10.85 49.85
CA THR A 164 -21.17 -9.55 49.22
C THR A 164 -20.59 -8.62 50.29
N PRO A 165 -19.70 -7.67 49.94
CA PRO A 165 -20.25 -6.34 49.73
C PRO A 165 -19.59 -5.56 48.59
N ALA A 166 -20.36 -4.59 48.11
CA ALA A 166 -19.90 -3.45 47.35
C ALA A 166 -18.82 -2.66 48.10
N SER A 167 -17.89 -2.04 47.38
CA SER A 167 -17.59 -0.62 47.60
C SER A 167 -16.90 -0.01 46.40
N ALA A 168 -17.40 1.16 46.04
CA ALA A 168 -16.70 2.16 45.26
C ALA A 168 -15.37 2.55 45.91
N SER A 169 -14.40 2.98 45.10
CA SER A 169 -13.90 4.35 45.22
C SER A 169 -13.12 4.75 43.96
N ALA A 170 -13.47 5.92 43.45
CA ALA A 170 -12.65 6.73 42.58
C ALA A 170 -11.46 7.33 43.35
N THR A 171 -10.33 7.47 42.66
CA THR A 171 -9.28 8.51 42.67
C THR A 171 -8.07 7.92 41.93
N GLN A 172 -7.23 8.61 41.16
CA GLN A 172 -7.04 10.04 40.93
C GLN A 172 -6.23 10.21 39.63
N GLU A 173 -6.37 11.40 39.06
CA GLU A 173 -5.66 11.95 37.92
C GLU A 173 -4.13 11.88 38.07
N ASN A 174 -3.43 11.68 36.96
CA ASN A 174 -2.09 12.25 36.79
C ASN A 174 -1.83 12.61 35.33
N ILE A 175 -1.79 13.92 35.10
CA ILE A 175 -1.40 14.61 33.87
C ILE A 175 0.12 14.74 33.86
N SER A 176 0.69 14.61 32.65
CA SER A 176 1.95 15.17 32.14
C SER A 176 3.05 14.16 31.87
N GLU A 177 3.23 13.85 30.59
CA GLU A 177 4.46 14.12 29.85
C GLU A 177 4.23 13.69 28.40
N GLU A 178 3.63 14.58 27.61
CA GLU A 178 3.67 14.48 26.16
C GLU A 178 5.12 14.73 25.74
N LYS A 179 5.87 13.65 25.57
CA LYS A 179 7.18 13.71 24.96
C LYS A 179 6.94 14.11 23.50
N VAL A 180 7.06 15.40 23.23
CA VAL A 180 7.22 15.93 21.87
C VAL A 180 8.45 15.25 21.33
N ILE A 181 8.24 14.23 20.50
CA ILE A 181 9.30 13.63 19.71
C ILE A 181 9.52 14.63 18.58
N ASP A 182 10.49 15.52 18.78
CA ASP A 182 10.99 16.41 17.74
C ASP A 182 11.82 15.58 16.75
N ASP A 183 11.14 14.75 15.96
CA ASP A 183 11.73 14.03 14.83
C ASP A 183 11.65 14.90 13.57
N ALA A 184 11.96 16.19 13.68
CA ALA A 184 12.13 17.05 12.51
C ALA A 184 13.23 16.44 11.63
N PRO A 185 12.90 15.92 10.44
CA PRO A 185 13.86 15.11 9.72
C PRO A 185 14.92 16.03 9.10
N VAL A 186 16.19 15.83 9.46
CA VAL A 186 17.32 16.64 8.98
C VAL A 186 17.75 16.26 7.55
N CYS A 187 18.36 17.21 6.84
CA CYS A 187 18.94 17.01 5.52
C CYS A 187 19.99 15.89 5.58
N GLN A 188 19.82 14.82 4.78
CA GLN A 188 20.71 13.65 4.82
C GLN A 188 22.01 13.84 4.03
N ILE A 189 22.18 15.00 3.41
CA ILE A 189 23.40 15.37 2.67
C ILE A 189 24.34 16.15 3.57
N CYS A 190 23.81 17.10 4.35
CA CYS A 190 24.63 17.94 5.22
C CYS A 190 24.48 17.63 6.71
N PHE A 191 23.42 16.93 7.15
CA PHE A 191 23.08 16.63 8.56
C PHE A 191 23.02 17.86 9.49
N MET A 192 22.97 19.07 8.94
CA MET A 192 23.10 20.32 9.70
C MET A 192 21.81 21.12 9.76
N GLU A 193 20.95 21.02 8.74
CA GLU A 193 19.78 21.88 8.57
C GLU A 193 18.52 21.04 8.36
N GLU A 194 17.37 21.58 8.77
CA GLU A 194 16.06 21.00 8.51
C GLU A 194 15.77 20.93 7.00
N ARG A 195 15.01 19.90 6.57
CA ARG A 195 14.71 19.67 5.15
C ARG A 195 13.90 20.83 4.56
N GLY A 196 14.40 21.43 3.47
CA GLY A 196 13.81 22.64 2.88
C GLY A 196 13.31 22.52 1.44
N VAL A 197 13.86 21.59 0.63
CA VAL A 197 13.38 21.32 -0.74
C VAL A 197 12.95 19.86 -0.88
N VAL A 198 11.72 19.67 -1.37
CA VAL A 198 11.18 18.36 -1.77
C VAL A 198 10.80 18.43 -3.24
N PHE A 199 11.43 17.60 -4.09
CA PHE A 199 10.89 17.28 -5.40
C PHE A 199 10.20 15.89 -5.38
N LEU A 200 8.93 15.92 -5.79
CA LEU A 200 7.90 14.86 -5.75
C LEU A 200 8.04 13.85 -6.93
N ARG A 201 6.93 13.34 -7.50
CA ARG A 201 6.36 11.99 -7.26
C ARG A 201 6.98 10.89 -8.17
N CYS A 202 8.28 10.96 -8.50
CA CYS A 202 9.00 9.91 -9.25
C CYS A 202 10.54 9.90 -9.11
N GLY A 203 11.15 10.74 -8.26
CA GLY A 203 12.62 10.83 -8.17
C GLY A 203 13.06 11.79 -7.07
N HIS A 204 13.02 11.33 -5.83
CA HIS A 204 13.23 12.16 -4.65
C HIS A 204 14.68 12.68 -4.51
N LEU A 205 14.86 14.00 -4.50
CA LEU A 205 15.98 14.68 -3.85
C LEU A 205 15.42 15.50 -2.69
N VAL A 206 15.98 15.28 -1.50
CA VAL A 206 15.66 16.02 -0.28
C VAL A 206 16.93 16.71 0.18
N ALA A 207 16.97 18.03 0.05
CA ALA A 207 18.08 18.88 0.46
C ALA A 207 17.57 20.06 1.30
N CYS A 208 18.41 20.64 2.14
CA CYS A 208 18.15 21.94 2.76
C CYS A 208 18.16 23.05 1.70
N VAL A 209 17.32 24.08 1.86
CA VAL A 209 17.40 25.31 1.06
C VAL A 209 18.34 26.25 1.80
N LYS A 210 19.36 26.79 1.12
CA LYS A 210 20.09 27.95 1.62
C LYS A 210 19.30 29.23 1.40
#